data_AF-A0A4R2P5I5-F1
#
_entry.id   AF-A0A4R2P5I5-F1
#
_cell.length_a   1.000
_cell.length_b   1.000
_cell.length_c   1.000
_cell.angle_alpha   90.00
_cell.angle_beta   90.00
_cell.angle_gamma   90.00
#
_symmetry.space_group_name_H-M   'P 1'
#
loop_
_entity.id
_entity.type
_entity.pdbx_description
1 polymer ?
#
loop_
_entity_poly.entity_id
_entity_poly.type
_entity_poly.pdbx_seq_one_letter_code
_entity_poly.pdbx_strand_id
1 'polypeptide(L)'
;MSWLGDMVRAYLEKITEQRPAARAFLQMWGEAIGADPVLMPLYAEQDAGFRRLIAQKITEGIQDGSIRADADPDAMGVFVVGLLRGIALQLIATPPPQRMDAIGDEAERAVRLALRA
;
A
#
# COMPACT_ATOMS: atom_id res chain seq x y z
N MET A 1 15.27 2.28 6.22
CA MET A 1 14.73 1.07 5.57
C MET A 1 13.63 0.32 6.35
N SER A 2 13.59 0.31 7.71
CA SER A 2 12.54 -0.42 8.47
C SER A 2 11.13 0.16 8.28
N TRP A 3 11.01 1.49 8.21
CA TRP A 3 9.72 2.19 8.23
C TRP A 3 8.74 1.73 7.13
N LEU A 4 9.24 1.40 5.93
CA LEU A 4 8.38 1.04 4.81
C LEU A 4 7.83 -0.38 4.96
N GLY A 5 8.65 -1.28 5.50
CA GLY A 5 8.20 -2.62 5.90
C GLY A 5 7.16 -2.54 7.02
N ASP A 6 7.44 -1.73 8.05
CA ASP A 6 6.52 -1.50 9.17
C ASP A 6 5.19 -0.89 8.69
N MET A 7 5.25 0.06 7.74
CA MET A 7 4.07 0.66 7.11
C MET A 7 3.25 -0.38 6.33
N VAL A 8 3.91 -1.24 5.55
CA VAL A 8 3.25 -2.30 4.77
C VAL A 8 2.50 -3.25 5.70
N ARG A 9 3.16 -3.71 6.77
CA ARG A 9 2.56 -4.57 7.78
C ARG A 9 1.37 -3.91 8.46
N ALA A 10 1.56 -2.69 8.97
CA ALA A 10 0.51 -1.94 9.67
C ALA A 10 -0.71 -1.65 8.78
N TYR A 11 -0.51 -1.46 7.47
CA TYR A 11 -1.61 -1.29 6.52
C TYR A 11 -2.46 -2.57 6.41
N LEU A 12 -1.80 -3.72 6.22
CA LEU A 12 -2.48 -5.01 6.04
C LEU A 12 -3.17 -5.47 7.33
N GLU A 13 -2.53 -5.30 8.49
CA GLU A 13 -3.13 -5.57 9.79
C GLU A 13 -4.43 -4.78 9.99
N LYS A 14 -4.42 -3.46 9.71
CA LYS A 14 -5.61 -2.60 9.85
C LYS A 14 -6.79 -3.02 8.97
N ILE A 15 -6.54 -3.61 7.80
CA ILE A 15 -7.59 -4.14 6.92
C ILE A 15 -8.22 -5.41 7.52
N THR A 16 -7.45 -6.18 8.28
CA THR A 16 -7.83 -7.50 8.80
C THR A 16 -8.40 -7.47 10.22
N GLU A 17 -8.08 -6.44 11.02
CA GLU A 17 -8.47 -6.25 12.44
C GLU A 17 -9.98 -6.04 12.70
N GLN A 18 -10.89 -6.54 11.84
CA GLN A 18 -12.35 -6.32 11.94
C GLN A 18 -12.78 -4.85 12.01
N ARG A 19 -11.91 -3.88 11.67
CA ARG A 19 -12.27 -2.45 11.65
C ARG A 19 -13.19 -2.20 10.45
N PRO A 20 -14.51 -1.95 10.66
CA PRO A 20 -15.46 -1.90 9.55
C PRO A 20 -15.15 -0.77 8.56
N ALA A 21 -14.57 0.33 9.04
CA ALA A 21 -14.30 1.53 8.25
C ALA A 21 -13.21 1.33 7.17
N ALA A 22 -12.08 0.69 7.49
CA ALA A 22 -10.99 0.49 6.51
C ALA A 22 -11.43 -0.49 5.41
N ARG A 23 -12.21 -1.50 5.79
CA ARG A 23 -12.79 -2.48 4.89
C ARG A 23 -13.85 -1.85 3.97
N ALA A 24 -14.76 -1.06 4.53
CA ALA A 24 -15.78 -0.33 3.79
C ALA A 24 -15.17 0.70 2.83
N PHE A 25 -14.14 1.43 3.27
CA PHE A 25 -13.40 2.35 2.41
C PHE A 25 -12.85 1.66 1.16
N LEU A 26 -12.19 0.52 1.33
CA LEU A 26 -11.59 -0.20 0.21
C LEU A 26 -12.62 -0.80 -0.73
N GLN A 27 -13.74 -1.27 -0.18
CA GLN A 27 -14.87 -1.78 -0.96
C GLN A 27 -15.50 -0.65 -1.80
N MET A 28 -15.84 0.48 -1.18
CA MET A 28 -16.38 1.64 -1.87
C MET A 28 -15.40 2.21 -2.91
N TRP A 29 -14.10 2.19 -2.63
CA TRP A 29 -13.06 2.53 -3.61
C TRP A 29 -13.10 1.59 -4.83
N GLY A 30 -13.22 0.28 -4.60
CA GLY A 30 -13.35 -0.71 -5.68
C GLY A 30 -14.63 -0.54 -6.51
N GLU A 31 -15.76 -0.24 -5.85
CA GLU A 31 -17.05 0.04 -6.50
C GLU A 31 -17.01 1.35 -7.30
N ALA A 32 -16.37 2.40 -6.77
CA ALA A 32 -16.27 3.71 -7.42
C ALA A 32 -15.56 3.64 -8.79
N ILE A 33 -14.56 2.77 -8.95
CA ILE A 33 -13.84 2.58 -10.22
C ILE A 33 -14.80 2.17 -11.35
N GLY A 34 -15.86 1.41 -11.04
CA GLY A 34 -16.80 0.90 -12.03
C GLY A 34 -18.15 1.63 -12.10
N ALA A 35 -18.55 2.37 -11.06
CA ALA A 35 -19.95 2.76 -10.88
C ALA A 35 -20.23 4.26 -10.76
N ASP A 36 -19.26 5.12 -10.43
CA ASP A 36 -19.56 6.55 -10.16
C ASP A 36 -18.42 7.52 -10.55
N PRO A 37 -18.56 8.25 -11.69
CA PRO A 37 -17.60 9.27 -12.11
C PRO A 37 -17.46 10.45 -11.14
N VAL A 38 -18.41 10.67 -10.24
CA VAL A 38 -18.43 11.77 -9.27
C VAL A 38 -17.62 11.44 -8.03
N LEU A 39 -17.61 10.17 -7.60
CA LEU A 39 -16.85 9.73 -6.43
C LEU A 39 -15.38 9.44 -6.75
N MET A 40 -15.06 9.07 -8.00
CA MET A 40 -13.68 8.76 -8.39
C MET A 40 -12.67 9.90 -8.16
N PRO A 41 -12.97 11.18 -8.44
CA PRO A 41 -12.06 12.28 -8.14
C PRO A 41 -11.66 12.37 -6.66
N LEU A 42 -12.59 12.10 -5.74
CA LEU A 42 -12.31 12.14 -4.29
C LEU A 42 -11.31 11.05 -3.89
N TYR A 43 -11.52 9.83 -4.39
CA TYR A 43 -10.60 8.72 -4.16
C TYR A 43 -9.25 8.95 -4.86
N ALA A 44 -9.24 9.53 -6.05
CA ALA A 44 -8.01 9.86 -6.78
C ALA A 44 -7.16 10.89 -6.03
N GLU A 45 -7.76 11.89 -5.38
CA GLU A 45 -7.04 12.87 -4.57
C GLU A 45 -6.39 12.21 -3.34
N GLN A 46 -7.14 11.35 -2.65
CA GLN A 46 -6.60 10.60 -1.51
C GLN A 46 -5.47 9.65 -1.92
N ASP A 47 -5.62 8.98 -3.07
CA ASP A 47 -4.59 8.12 -3.65
C ASP A 47 -3.32 8.89 -3.98
N ALA A 48 -3.47 10.07 -4.58
CA ALA A 48 -2.35 10.95 -4.87
C ALA A 48 -1.65 11.40 -3.58
N GLY A 49 -2.41 11.73 -2.53
CA GLY A 49 -1.87 12.04 -1.21
C GLY A 49 -1.03 10.90 -0.63
N PHE A 50 -1.53 9.67 -0.68
CA PHE A 50 -0.82 8.51 -0.15
C PHE A 50 0.44 8.18 -0.95
N ARG A 51 0.37 8.24 -2.30
CA ARG A 51 1.53 8.02 -3.17
C ARG A 51 2.61 9.08 -2.94
N ARG A 52 2.24 10.37 -2.79
CA ARG A 52 3.18 11.44 -2.47
C ARG A 52 3.92 11.21 -1.16
N LEU A 53 3.22 10.74 -0.12
CA LEU A 53 3.86 10.41 1.16
C LEU A 53 4.92 9.31 1.00
N ILE A 54 4.61 8.27 0.23
CA ILE A 54 5.56 7.17 -0.03
C ILE A 54 6.74 7.68 -0.87
N ALA A 55 6.48 8.43 -1.94
CA ALA A 55 7.52 9.00 -2.81
C ALA A 55 8.47 9.91 -2.03
N GLN A 56 7.95 10.78 -1.15
CA GLN A 56 8.78 11.63 -0.30
C GLN A 56 9.74 10.80 0.56
N LYS A 57 9.23 9.74 1.19
CA LYS A 57 10.05 8.88 2.05
C LYS A 57 11.08 8.06 1.27
N ILE A 58 10.79 7.72 0.01
CA ILE A 58 11.75 7.08 -0.88
C ILE A 58 12.87 8.06 -1.24
N THR A 59 12.52 9.30 -1.57
CA THR A 59 13.49 10.37 -1.81
C THR A 59 14.40 10.59 -0.60
N GLU A 60 13.84 10.63 0.62
CA GLU A 60 14.62 10.70 1.86
C GLU A 60 15.60 9.52 1.98
N GLY A 61 15.15 8.29 1.68
CA GLY A 61 15.99 7.09 1.72
C GLY A 61 17.07 7.04 0.62
N ILE A 62 16.85 7.66 -0.53
CA ILE A 62 17.88 7.82 -1.56
C ILE A 62 18.94 8.80 -1.07
N GLN A 63 18.52 9.91 -0.46
CA GLN A 63 19.42 10.95 0.07
C GLN A 63 20.29 10.44 1.21
N ASP A 64 19.75 9.57 2.08
CA ASP A 64 20.50 8.97 3.20
C ASP A 64 21.26 7.68 2.83
N GLY A 65 21.13 7.20 1.59
CA GLY A 65 21.80 6.02 1.06
C GLY A 65 21.19 4.68 1.51
N SER A 66 20.05 4.68 2.19
CA SER A 66 19.35 3.45 2.58
C SER A 66 18.47 2.84 1.49
N ILE A 67 18.26 3.56 0.39
CA ILE A 67 17.57 3.10 -0.83
C ILE A 67 18.49 3.28 -2.05
N ARG A 68 18.43 2.32 -2.98
CA ARG A 68 19.16 2.38 -4.26
C ARG A 68 18.93 3.69 -5.02
N ALA A 69 20.01 4.28 -5.54
CA ALA A 69 19.99 5.61 -6.16
C ALA A 69 19.21 5.68 -7.49
N ASP A 70 18.94 4.55 -8.14
CA ASP A 70 18.21 4.45 -9.41
C ASP A 70 16.70 4.22 -9.22
N ALA A 71 16.20 4.16 -7.97
CA ALA A 71 14.77 4.04 -7.73
C ALA A 71 14.04 5.32 -8.14
N ASP A 72 12.97 5.17 -8.93
CA ASP A 72 12.02 6.25 -9.21
C ASP A 72 10.99 6.34 -8.04
N PRO A 73 10.97 7.45 -7.27
CA PRO A 73 10.08 7.59 -6.12
C PRO A 73 8.59 7.53 -6.48
N ASP A 74 8.19 8.09 -7.61
CA ASP A 74 6.79 8.17 -8.02
C ASP A 74 6.31 6.81 -8.53
N ALA A 75 7.11 6.16 -9.37
CA ALA A 75 6.81 4.82 -9.87
C ALA A 75 6.74 3.81 -8.70
N MET A 76 7.64 3.92 -7.74
CA MET A 76 7.63 3.06 -6.57
C MET A 76 6.45 3.35 -5.63
N GLY A 77 6.03 4.62 -5.52
CA GLY A 77 4.79 4.98 -4.82
C GLY A 77 3.57 4.26 -5.41
N VAL A 78 3.47 4.18 -6.73
CA VAL A 78 2.42 3.41 -7.41
C VAL A 78 2.55 1.91 -7.12
N PHE A 79 3.77 1.35 -7.22
CA PHE A 79 4.04 -0.06 -6.94
C PHE A 79 3.60 -0.47 -5.53
N VAL A 80 4.02 0.27 -4.50
CA VAL A 80 3.70 -0.04 -3.10
C VAL A 80 2.20 0.04 -2.85
N VAL A 81 1.52 1.10 -3.32
CA VAL A 81 0.07 1.24 -3.14
C VAL A 81 -0.69 0.14 -3.87
N GLY A 82 -0.25 -0.24 -5.08
CA GLY A 82 -0.81 -1.34 -5.85
C GLY A 82 -0.69 -2.69 -5.12
N LEU A 83 0.50 -2.99 -4.60
CA LEU A 83 0.75 -4.20 -3.79
C LEU A 83 -0.20 -4.26 -2.59
N LEU A 84 -0.26 -3.17 -1.81
CA LEU A 84 -1.08 -3.09 -0.60
C LEU A 84 -2.56 -3.29 -0.89
N ARG A 85 -3.10 -2.58 -1.89
CA ARG A 85 -4.53 -2.66 -2.22
C ARG A 85 -4.92 -3.95 -2.92
N GLY A 86 -4.05 -4.47 -3.77
CA GLY A 86 -4.25 -5.76 -4.41
C GLY A 86 -4.35 -6.89 -3.40
N ILE A 87 -3.48 -6.90 -2.38
CA ILE A 87 -3.56 -7.85 -1.27
C ILE A 87 -4.83 -7.59 -0.46
N ALA A 88 -5.07 -6.35 -0.03
CA ALA A 88 -6.21 -6.02 0.81
C ALA A 88 -7.56 -6.38 0.15
N LEU A 89 -7.74 -6.17 -1.16
CA LEU A 89 -8.93 -6.60 -1.89
C LEU A 89 -9.12 -8.12 -1.88
N GLN A 90 -8.05 -8.91 -2.04
CA GLN A 90 -8.12 -10.37 -1.94
C GLN A 90 -8.54 -10.84 -0.53
N LEU A 91 -8.03 -10.16 0.51
CA LEU A 91 -8.37 -10.44 1.92
C LEU A 91 -9.79 -10.01 2.28
N ILE A 92 -10.36 -9.04 1.56
CA ILE A 92 -11.75 -8.64 1.72
C ILE A 92 -12.67 -9.64 1.01
N ALA A 93 -12.31 -10.05 -0.21
CA ALA A 93 -13.12 -10.94 -1.04
C ALA A 93 -13.21 -12.38 -0.51
N THR A 94 -12.30 -12.79 0.36
CA THR A 94 -12.26 -14.14 0.94
C THR A 94 -12.23 -14.09 2.47
N PRO A 95 -12.75 -15.11 3.19
CA PRO A 95 -12.57 -15.20 4.64
C PRO A 95 -11.07 -15.15 4.96
N PRO A 96 -10.64 -14.38 5.98
CA PRO A 96 -9.22 -14.13 6.21
C PRO A 96 -8.48 -15.46 6.36
N PRO A 97 -7.53 -15.80 5.45
CA PRO A 97 -6.79 -17.04 5.57
C PRO A 97 -6.01 -17.05 6.88
N GLN A 98 -5.79 -18.24 7.47
CA GLN A 98 -5.01 -18.42 8.71
C GLN A 98 -3.51 -18.03 8.58
N ARG A 99 -3.15 -17.24 7.56
CA ARG A 99 -1.79 -16.95 7.08
C ARG A 99 -1.47 -15.44 6.96
N MET A 100 -2.15 -14.58 7.72
CA MET A 100 -1.94 -13.13 7.65
C MET A 100 -0.49 -12.71 7.87
N ASP A 101 0.17 -13.28 8.87
CA ASP A 101 1.56 -12.97 9.17
C ASP A 101 2.46 -13.28 7.97
N ALA A 102 2.29 -14.46 7.36
CA ALA A 102 3.08 -14.87 6.20
C ALA A 102 2.85 -13.98 4.96
N ILE A 103 1.66 -13.42 4.79
CA ILE A 103 1.37 -12.49 3.69
C ILE A 103 2.02 -11.13 3.95
N GLY A 104 1.94 -10.64 5.19
CA GLY A 104 2.62 -9.41 5.62
C GLY A 104 4.14 -9.53 5.45
N ASP A 105 4.73 -10.64 5.90
CA ASP A 105 6.16 -10.93 5.78
C ASP A 105 6.64 -10.91 4.33
N GLU A 106 5.87 -11.51 3.41
CA GLU A 106 6.25 -11.55 2.00
C GLU A 106 6.10 -10.19 1.31
N ALA A 107 5.03 -9.46 1.62
CA ALA A 107 4.84 -8.10 1.10
C ALA A 107 5.96 -7.15 1.55
N GLU A 108 6.31 -7.22 2.84
CA GLU A 108 7.41 -6.48 3.42
C GLU A 108 8.75 -6.85 2.76
N ARG A 109 9.03 -8.14 2.61
CA ARG A 109 10.25 -8.65 1.98
C ARG A 109 10.36 -8.17 0.53
N ALA A 110 9.28 -8.25 -0.25
CA ALA A 110 9.26 -7.83 -1.64
C ALA A 110 9.61 -6.35 -1.78
N VAL A 111 9.03 -5.49 -0.95
CA VAL A 111 9.32 -4.04 -0.97
C VAL A 111 10.75 -3.74 -0.51
N ARG A 112 11.24 -4.41 0.54
CA ARG A 112 12.64 -4.26 0.99
C ARG A 112 13.63 -4.66 -0.10
N LEU A 113 13.40 -5.78 -0.78
CA LEU A 113 14.26 -6.25 -1.87
C LEU A 113 14.24 -5.30 -3.07
N ALA A 114 13.07 -4.73 -3.40
CA ALA A 114 12.93 -3.80 -4.51
C ALA A 114 13.73 -2.49 -4.34
N LEU A 115 13.98 -2.08 -3.09
CA LEU A 115 14.58 -0.79 -2.74
C LEU A 115 16.00 -0.86 -2.18
N ARG A 116 16.54 -2.07 -1.98
CA ARG A 116 17.87 -2.25 -1.41
C ARG A 116 18.96 -1.62 -2.29
N ALA A 117 19.78 -0.76 -1.69
CA ALA A 117 21.00 -0.18 -2.27
C ALA A 117 22.07 -1.24 -2.56
#